data_AF-A0AAV7KIY0-F1
#
_entry.id   AF-A0AAV7KIY0-F1
#
_cell.length_a   1.000
_cell.length_b   1.000
_cell.length_c   1.000
_cell.angle_alpha   90.00
_cell.angle_beta   90.00
_cell.angle_gamma   90.00
#
_symmetry.space_group_name_H-M   'P 1'
#
loop_
_entity.id
_entity.type
_entity.pdbx_description
1 polymer ?
#
loop_
_entity_poly.entity_id
_entity_poly.type
_entity_poly.pdbx_seq_one_letter_code
_entity_poly.pdbx_strand_id
1 'polypeptide(L)'
;MSTPNPTSTTYSSEEQRKFNDFLLELLDVGCTKGFHNFSTHLRGREEMTVKIVNEPSIPVVLSSQVASPGFSLNQSILRENLPRSRQSMLLSGRWQRRLSGYGFLNVGLPPASPSEHETDQDSGCTLFLLACYARYHRPYAWVRTNHHRLIRLNAHDATEKDHPLKLRSTSQWNLPGRVRVWDIIAELVTISCQPMPPNPFQVDFDYFDTLEPHERALASGAMTRILLQILTTGTRRYNTKVQDDLLLISQRHFATMVYVMAHSKDEEKQQNAISNVK
;
A
#
# COMPACT_ATOMS: atom_id res chain seq x y z
N MET A 1 -40.76 -28.39 6.66
CA MET A 1 -39.59 -27.94 7.45
C MET A 1 -38.73 -27.08 6.54
N SER A 2 -38.93 -25.77 6.59
CA SER A 2 -38.26 -24.81 5.71
C SER A 2 -36.86 -24.52 6.26
N THR A 3 -35.83 -24.79 5.46
CA THR A 3 -34.44 -24.45 5.77
C THR A 3 -34.26 -22.93 5.73
N PRO A 4 -33.56 -22.30 6.70
CA PRO A 4 -33.32 -20.87 6.67
C PRO A 4 -32.35 -20.53 5.54
N ASN A 5 -32.73 -19.56 4.70
CA ASN A 5 -31.88 -18.96 3.67
C ASN A 5 -30.60 -18.37 4.31
N PRO A 6 -29.43 -18.52 3.68
CA PRO A 6 -28.21 -17.87 4.16
C PRO A 6 -28.40 -16.36 4.09
N THR A 7 -28.29 -15.72 5.25
CA THR A 7 -28.43 -14.28 5.48
C THR A 7 -27.61 -13.47 4.47
N SER A 8 -28.28 -12.79 3.54
CA SER A 8 -27.72 -11.61 2.90
C SER A 8 -27.58 -10.54 3.97
N THR A 9 -26.38 -10.36 4.51
CA THR A 9 -26.10 -9.25 5.42
C THR A 9 -26.22 -7.96 4.60
N THR A 10 -27.35 -7.27 4.72
CA THR A 10 -27.59 -6.01 4.03
C THR A 10 -26.72 -4.95 4.70
N TYR A 11 -25.60 -4.59 4.07
CA TYR A 11 -24.73 -3.51 4.54
C TYR A 11 -25.48 -2.17 4.44
N SER A 12 -25.20 -1.25 5.36
CA SER A 12 -25.76 0.08 5.31
C SER A 12 -25.23 0.85 4.09
N SER A 13 -26.01 1.82 3.60
CA SER A 13 -25.59 2.68 2.48
C SER A 13 -24.28 3.42 2.78
N GLU A 14 -24.02 3.74 4.05
CA GLU A 14 -22.78 4.39 4.49
C GLU A 14 -21.57 3.45 4.40
N GLU A 15 -21.72 2.19 4.82
CA GLU A 15 -20.66 1.17 4.69
C GLU A 15 -20.35 0.88 3.22
N GLN A 16 -21.38 0.82 2.37
CA GLN A 16 -21.21 0.65 0.92
C GLN A 16 -20.45 1.84 0.31
N ARG A 17 -20.80 3.06 0.70
CA ARG A 17 -20.10 4.28 0.25
C ARG A 17 -18.65 4.26 0.71
N LYS A 18 -18.40 3.98 2.00
CA LYS A 18 -17.06 3.90 2.58
C LYS A 18 -16.19 2.86 1.88
N PHE A 19 -16.77 1.70 1.57
CA PHE A 19 -16.11 0.64 0.83
C PHE A 19 -15.73 1.07 -0.59
N ASN A 20 -16.70 1.60 -1.36
CA ASN A 20 -16.46 2.06 -2.73
C ASN A 20 -15.41 3.17 -2.78
N ASP A 21 -15.51 4.11 -1.86
CA ASP A 21 -14.55 5.20 -1.68
C ASP A 21 -13.13 4.66 -1.44
N PHE A 22 -12.98 3.64 -0.57
CA PHE A 22 -11.70 3.01 -0.33
C PHE A 22 -11.16 2.28 -1.57
N LEU A 23 -12.01 1.65 -2.38
CA LEU A 23 -11.59 1.03 -3.64
C LEU A 23 -11.10 2.05 -4.67
N LEU A 24 -11.74 3.22 -4.75
CA LEU A 24 -11.27 4.32 -5.61
C LEU A 24 -9.91 4.84 -5.15
N GLU A 25 -9.72 4.98 -3.84
CA GLU A 25 -8.41 5.34 -3.27
C GLU A 25 -7.35 4.27 -3.53
N LEU A 26 -7.73 3.00 -3.51
CA LEU A 26 -6.83 1.88 -3.80
C LEU A 26 -6.32 1.96 -5.24
N LEU A 27 -7.24 2.19 -6.19
CA LEU A 27 -6.92 2.41 -7.59
C LEU A 27 -6.00 3.62 -7.78
N ASP A 28 -6.35 4.75 -7.17
CA ASP A 28 -5.59 5.99 -7.23
C ASP A 28 -4.14 5.83 -6.77
N VAL A 29 -3.95 5.22 -5.60
CA VAL A 29 -2.61 4.99 -5.02
C VAL A 29 -1.86 3.88 -5.77
N GLY A 30 -2.56 2.85 -6.25
CA GLY A 30 -1.94 1.74 -6.97
C GLY A 30 -1.38 2.11 -8.35
N CYS A 31 -1.98 3.12 -9.00
CA CYS A 31 -1.51 3.67 -10.27
C CYS A 31 -0.38 4.70 -10.08
N THR A 32 -0.25 5.31 -8.91
CA THR A 32 0.74 6.36 -8.67
C THR A 32 2.12 5.74 -8.37
N LYS A 33 3.16 6.21 -9.07
CA LYS A 33 4.56 5.76 -8.93
C LYS A 33 5.47 6.93 -8.51
N GLY A 34 6.71 6.62 -8.12
CA GLY A 34 7.70 7.64 -7.71
C GLY A 34 7.74 7.90 -6.21
N PHE A 35 7.39 6.91 -5.37
CA PHE A 35 7.64 6.96 -3.93
C PHE A 35 8.97 6.27 -3.63
N HIS A 36 9.77 6.86 -2.73
CA HIS A 36 11.09 6.35 -2.39
C HIS A 36 11.03 5.11 -1.48
N ASN A 37 10.13 5.13 -0.48
CA ASN A 37 10.10 4.10 0.56
C ASN A 37 9.28 2.86 0.19
N PHE A 38 8.43 2.96 -0.83
CA PHE A 38 7.57 1.87 -1.25
C PHE A 38 7.19 1.98 -2.72
N SER A 39 6.78 0.87 -3.32
CA SER A 39 6.14 0.83 -4.63
C SER A 39 4.88 0.00 -4.55
N THR A 40 3.85 0.41 -5.26
CA THR A 40 2.57 -0.32 -5.34
C THR A 40 2.41 -1.01 -6.69
N HIS A 41 1.61 -2.07 -6.75
CA HIS A 41 1.17 -2.64 -8.02
C HIS A 41 -0.24 -3.22 -7.87
N LEU A 42 -1.17 -2.78 -8.72
CA LEU A 42 -2.56 -3.24 -8.71
C LEU A 42 -2.63 -4.66 -9.28
N ARG A 43 -3.23 -5.58 -8.53
CA ARG A 43 -3.51 -6.94 -8.98
C ARG A 43 -4.93 -7.12 -9.48
N GLY A 44 -5.84 -6.30 -8.96
CA GLY A 44 -7.24 -6.28 -9.36
C GLY A 44 -7.95 -5.08 -8.77
N ARG A 45 -9.28 -5.06 -8.93
CA ARG A 45 -10.13 -3.97 -8.43
C ARG A 45 -10.11 -3.86 -6.90
N GLU A 46 -9.92 -4.98 -6.21
CA GLU A 46 -9.99 -5.08 -4.76
C GLU A 46 -8.62 -5.39 -4.12
N GLU A 47 -7.56 -5.53 -4.93
CA GLU A 47 -6.27 -6.05 -4.52
C GLU A 47 -5.11 -5.22 -5.06
N MET A 48 -4.16 -4.89 -4.19
CA MET A 48 -2.94 -4.17 -4.50
C MET A 48 -1.78 -4.77 -3.71
N THR A 49 -0.64 -4.95 -4.36
CA THR A 49 0.61 -5.27 -3.67
C THR A 49 1.33 -3.99 -3.27
N VAL A 50 2.02 -4.04 -2.13
CA VAL A 50 2.83 -2.95 -1.60
C VAL A 50 4.20 -3.52 -1.27
N LYS A 51 5.23 -3.16 -2.05
CA LYS A 51 6.63 -3.49 -1.79
C LYS A 51 7.26 -2.33 -1.03
N ILE A 52 7.85 -2.58 0.13
CA ILE A 52 8.39 -1.56 1.03
C ILE A 52 9.88 -1.81 1.24
N VAL A 53 10.69 -0.76 1.13
CA VAL A 53 12.13 -0.82 1.37
C VAL A 53 12.40 -1.01 2.86
N ASN A 54 13.23 -2.00 3.20
CA ASN A 54 13.52 -2.39 4.57
C ASN A 54 14.49 -1.43 5.27
N GLU A 55 15.49 -0.95 4.53
CA GLU A 55 16.52 -0.04 5.01
C GLU A 55 16.57 1.14 4.02
N PRO A 56 15.79 2.21 4.26
CA PRO A 56 15.80 3.34 3.36
C PRO A 56 17.17 4.01 3.42
N SER A 57 17.74 4.30 2.25
CA SER A 57 18.94 5.11 2.11
C SER A 57 18.63 6.54 2.54
N ILE A 58 18.76 6.83 3.83
CA ILE A 58 18.65 8.20 4.34
C ILE A 58 19.86 8.98 3.83
N PRO A 59 19.71 10.11 3.13
CA PRO A 59 20.81 11.04 2.97
C PRO A 59 21.19 11.56 4.36
N VAL A 60 22.35 11.12 4.85
CA VAL A 60 22.94 11.56 6.13
C VAL A 60 23.23 13.05 6.02
N VAL A 61 22.25 13.88 6.36
CA VAL A 61 22.44 15.31 6.54
C VAL A 61 21.80 15.66 7.88
N LEU A 62 22.68 15.97 8.85
CA LEU A 62 22.45 16.40 10.24
C LEU A 62 22.42 15.30 11.32
N SER A 63 23.61 14.89 11.74
CA SER A 63 23.96 14.90 13.18
C SER A 63 25.49 15.00 13.33
N SER A 64 26.01 16.16 12.97
CA SER A 64 27.30 16.61 13.47
C SER A 64 27.00 17.52 14.65
N GLN A 65 27.58 17.22 15.82
CA GLN A 65 27.58 18.02 17.06
C GLN A 65 26.42 17.80 18.04
N VAL A 66 26.48 16.70 18.80
CA VAL A 66 26.78 16.75 20.24
C VAL A 66 27.29 15.38 20.68
N ALA A 67 28.56 15.31 21.06
CA ALA A 67 29.10 14.18 21.79
C ALA A 67 28.53 14.23 23.22
N SER A 68 27.69 13.25 23.58
CA SER A 68 27.36 12.92 24.97
C SER A 68 27.55 11.41 25.16
N PRO A 69 28.30 10.96 26.18
CA PRO A 69 28.55 9.55 26.41
C PRO A 69 27.35 8.92 27.11
N GLY A 70 26.86 7.80 26.56
CA GLY A 70 26.05 6.82 27.28
C GLY A 70 24.55 7.10 27.34
N PHE A 71 23.81 6.66 26.32
CA PHE A 71 22.46 6.10 26.52
C PHE A 71 22.23 4.99 25.49
N SER A 72 22.56 3.76 25.88
CA SER A 72 22.01 2.55 25.25
C SER A 72 20.52 2.50 25.59
N LEU A 73 19.64 2.74 24.61
CA LEU A 73 18.23 2.41 24.75
C LEU A 73 18.00 1.03 24.14
N ASN A 74 18.40 0.01 24.90
CA ASN A 74 17.95 -1.35 24.68
C ASN A 74 16.42 -1.40 24.78
N GLN A 75 15.81 -1.98 23.75
CA GLN A 75 14.61 -2.80 23.78
C GLN A 75 13.82 -2.82 25.09
N SER A 76 12.58 -2.31 25.07
CA SER A 76 11.40 -2.96 25.69
C SER A 76 10.21 -2.00 25.75
N ILE A 77 9.44 -1.90 24.67
CA ILE A 77 8.02 -1.51 24.79
C ILE A 77 7.18 -2.61 24.13
N LEU A 78 7.07 -3.69 24.89
CA LEU A 78 5.89 -4.53 25.10
C LEU A 78 4.98 -4.78 23.88
N ARG A 79 5.37 -5.84 23.16
CA ARG A 79 4.57 -6.67 22.25
C ARG A 79 3.49 -7.52 22.97
N GLU A 80 2.94 -7.09 24.10
CA GLU A 80 2.23 -8.01 25.01
C GLU A 80 0.69 -7.94 25.02
N ASN A 81 0.05 -7.03 24.28
CA ASN A 81 -1.42 -6.91 24.30
C ASN A 81 -2.05 -6.94 22.90
N LEU A 82 -1.85 -8.03 22.15
CA LEU A 82 -2.80 -8.40 21.09
C LEU A 82 -3.83 -9.37 21.67
N PRO A 83 -5.14 -9.08 21.61
CA PRO A 83 -6.16 -9.99 22.09
C PRO A 83 -6.13 -11.28 21.26
N ARG A 84 -5.74 -12.38 21.93
CA ARG A 84 -5.98 -13.76 21.52
C ARG A 84 -7.46 -14.07 21.74
N SER A 85 -8.31 -13.68 20.78
CA SER A 85 -9.64 -14.30 20.71
C SER A 85 -9.50 -15.67 20.05
N ARG A 86 -9.78 -16.73 20.83
CA ARG A 86 -9.78 -18.14 20.40
C ARG A 86 -11.05 -18.57 19.66
N GLN A 87 -11.89 -17.64 19.22
CA GLN A 87 -13.16 -17.96 18.57
C GLN A 87 -13.38 -17.06 17.35
N SER A 88 -12.85 -17.50 16.20
CA SER A 88 -13.38 -17.15 14.87
C SER A 88 -12.70 -18.01 13.80
N MET A 89 -13.00 -19.31 13.81
CA MET A 89 -12.87 -20.17 12.63
C MET A 89 -14.28 -20.30 12.05
N LEU A 90 -14.56 -19.73 10.89
CA LEU A 90 -15.81 -20.02 10.18
C LEU A 90 -15.58 -20.25 8.69
N LEU A 91 -14.84 -21.32 8.39
CA LEU A 91 -15.21 -22.27 7.35
C LEU A 91 -14.94 -23.66 7.94
N SER A 92 -16.00 -24.43 8.22
CA SER A 92 -15.80 -25.79 8.71
C SER A 92 -15.12 -26.61 7.60
N GLY A 93 -14.17 -27.48 7.96
CA GLY A 93 -13.47 -28.34 7.00
C GLY A 93 -14.40 -29.26 6.19
N ARG A 94 -15.71 -29.31 6.51
CA ARG A 94 -16.73 -29.96 5.69
C ARG A 94 -17.07 -29.16 4.43
N TRP A 95 -17.07 -27.82 4.48
CA TRP A 95 -17.36 -26.97 3.32
C TRP A 95 -16.18 -26.90 2.34
N GLN A 96 -14.94 -26.85 2.84
CA GLN A 96 -13.73 -26.93 2.00
C GLN A 96 -13.68 -28.24 1.19
N ARG A 97 -14.07 -29.37 1.79
CA ARG A 97 -14.12 -30.68 1.10
C ARG A 97 -15.24 -30.81 0.07
N ARG A 98 -16.33 -30.07 0.23
CA ARG A 98 -17.49 -30.14 -0.67
C ARG A 98 -17.30 -29.28 -1.93
N LEU A 99 -16.52 -28.21 -1.83
CA LEU A 99 -16.20 -27.32 -2.94
C LEU A 99 -15.00 -27.79 -3.78
N SER A 100 -14.11 -28.63 -3.25
CA SER A 100 -12.92 -29.10 -3.98
C SER A 100 -13.19 -30.14 -5.06
N GLY A 101 -14.40 -30.69 -5.17
CA GLY A 101 -14.74 -31.75 -6.15
C GLY A 101 -14.02 -33.09 -5.94
N TYR A 102 -12.98 -33.13 -5.10
CA TYR A 102 -12.11 -34.27 -4.80
C TYR A 102 -12.13 -34.63 -3.31
N GLY A 103 -13.32 -34.62 -2.68
CA GLY A 103 -13.50 -34.87 -1.24
C GLY A 103 -12.99 -36.22 -0.73
N PHE A 104 -12.58 -37.14 -1.62
CA PHE A 104 -11.99 -38.44 -1.30
C PHE A 104 -10.47 -38.39 -0.99
N LEU A 105 -9.75 -37.36 -1.44
CA LEU A 105 -8.28 -37.30 -1.32
C LEU A 105 -7.76 -36.41 -0.18
N ASN A 106 -8.62 -35.86 0.69
CA ASN A 106 -8.22 -34.87 1.72
C ASN A 106 -7.45 -33.65 1.16
N VAL A 107 -7.55 -33.38 -0.14
CA VAL A 107 -6.94 -32.19 -0.77
C VAL A 107 -7.94 -31.05 -0.68
N GLY A 108 -7.65 -30.09 0.21
CA GLY A 108 -8.34 -28.80 0.23
C GLY A 108 -8.08 -28.05 -1.08
N LEU A 109 -8.99 -27.13 -1.44
CA LEU A 109 -8.80 -26.26 -2.60
C LEU A 109 -7.39 -25.65 -2.57
N PRO A 110 -6.58 -25.76 -3.64
CA PRO A 110 -5.36 -24.97 -3.73
C PRO A 110 -5.75 -23.48 -3.59
N PRO A 111 -4.89 -22.65 -2.98
CA PRO A 111 -5.16 -21.21 -2.87
C PRO A 111 -5.50 -20.70 -4.28
N ALA A 112 -6.68 -20.08 -4.43
CA ALA A 112 -7.29 -19.74 -5.71
C ALA A 112 -6.60 -18.57 -6.43
N SER A 113 -5.28 -18.41 -6.29
CA SER A 113 -4.46 -17.43 -6.99
C SER A 113 -3.00 -17.92 -7.01
N PRO A 114 -2.48 -18.41 -8.16
CA PRO A 114 -1.04 -18.61 -8.30
C PRO A 114 -0.36 -17.25 -8.31
N SER A 115 0.58 -17.03 -7.39
CA SER A 115 1.50 -15.88 -7.36
C SER A 115 2.92 -16.32 -7.03
N GLU A 116 3.35 -17.47 -7.55
CA GLU A 116 4.68 -18.03 -7.24
C GLU A 116 5.84 -17.31 -7.94
N HIS A 117 5.59 -16.27 -8.75
CA HIS A 117 6.66 -15.43 -9.32
C HIS A 117 7.01 -14.19 -8.47
N GLU A 118 6.44 -14.00 -7.27
CA GLU A 118 6.92 -13.00 -6.28
C GLU A 118 8.09 -13.55 -5.41
N THR A 119 8.93 -14.42 -5.98
CA THR A 119 10.04 -15.09 -5.29
C THR A 119 11.40 -14.49 -5.64
N ASP A 120 11.47 -13.18 -5.91
CA ASP A 120 12.74 -12.49 -5.69
C ASP A 120 12.84 -12.29 -4.18
N GLN A 121 13.68 -13.10 -3.52
CA GLN A 121 14.15 -12.84 -2.16
C GLN A 121 15.05 -11.59 -2.18
N ASP A 122 14.51 -10.45 -2.59
CA ASP A 122 15.10 -9.15 -2.35
C ASP A 122 15.13 -8.95 -0.84
N SER A 123 16.27 -9.30 -0.23
CA SER A 123 16.49 -9.18 1.22
C SER A 123 16.25 -7.73 1.70
N GLY A 124 16.39 -6.76 0.80
CA GLY A 124 16.18 -5.34 1.05
C GLY A 124 14.72 -4.84 1.02
N CYS A 125 13.72 -5.65 0.63
CA CYS A 125 12.33 -5.19 0.54
C CYS A 125 11.32 -6.19 1.12
N THR A 126 10.28 -5.71 1.80
CA THR A 126 9.16 -6.54 2.28
C THR A 126 7.92 -6.32 1.41
N LEU A 127 7.32 -7.40 0.95
CA LEU A 127 6.13 -7.40 0.11
C LEU A 127 4.88 -7.69 0.94
N PHE A 128 3.84 -6.90 0.71
CA PHE A 128 2.52 -7.06 1.30
C PHE A 128 1.44 -7.16 0.23
N LEU A 129 0.37 -7.90 0.52
CA LEU A 129 -0.89 -7.81 -0.21
C LEU A 129 -1.87 -6.98 0.63
N LEU A 130 -2.37 -5.88 0.08
CA LEU A 130 -3.49 -5.11 0.61
C LEU A 130 -4.75 -5.43 -0.20
N ALA A 131 -5.82 -5.86 0.46
CA ALA A 131 -7.08 -6.11 -0.21
C ALA A 131 -8.29 -5.63 0.59
N CYS A 132 -9.35 -5.25 -0.12
CA CYS A 132 -10.64 -4.90 0.45
C CYS A 132 -11.74 -5.64 -0.32
N TYR A 133 -11.94 -6.91 0.00
CA TYR A 133 -12.89 -7.74 -0.74
C TYR A 133 -14.34 -7.38 -0.40
N ALA A 134 -15.21 -7.36 -1.40
CA ALA A 134 -16.65 -7.16 -1.23
C ALA A 134 -17.27 -8.15 -0.23
N ARG A 135 -16.72 -9.36 -0.08
CA ARG A 135 -17.23 -10.32 0.92
C ARG A 135 -17.11 -9.81 2.36
N TYR A 136 -16.11 -8.99 2.65
CA TYR A 136 -15.79 -8.55 4.02
C TYR A 136 -16.07 -7.08 4.28
N HIS A 137 -16.25 -6.26 3.24
CA HIS A 137 -16.49 -4.81 3.35
C HIS A 137 -15.47 -4.05 4.22
N ARG A 138 -14.22 -4.56 4.29
CA ARG A 138 -13.14 -3.94 5.06
C ARG A 138 -11.77 -4.33 4.54
N PRO A 139 -10.76 -3.48 4.75
CA PRO A 139 -9.41 -3.74 4.28
C PRO A 139 -8.66 -4.71 5.20
N TYR A 140 -7.77 -5.48 4.60
CA TYR A 140 -6.81 -6.36 5.26
C TYR A 140 -5.47 -6.31 4.53
N ALA A 141 -4.39 -6.50 5.28
CA ALA A 141 -3.05 -6.59 4.74
C ALA A 141 -2.44 -7.95 5.11
N TRP A 142 -1.74 -8.61 4.20
CA TRP A 142 -0.98 -9.83 4.43
C TRP A 142 0.48 -9.61 4.12
N VAL A 143 1.36 -10.27 4.87
CA VAL A 143 2.78 -10.34 4.52
C VAL A 143 2.94 -11.40 3.43
N ARG A 144 3.78 -11.13 2.42
CA ARG A 144 4.10 -12.08 1.35
C ARG A 144 5.57 -12.51 1.40
N THR A 145 6.47 -11.59 1.76
CA THR A 145 7.90 -11.89 1.95
C THR A 145 8.39 -11.40 3.31
N ASN A 146 9.56 -11.85 3.76
CA ASN A 146 10.20 -11.37 5.00
C ASN A 146 9.38 -11.46 6.30
N HIS A 147 8.50 -12.46 6.39
CA HIS A 147 7.68 -12.75 7.58
C HIS A 147 8.46 -12.74 8.90
N HIS A 148 9.69 -13.28 8.89
CA HIS A 148 10.54 -13.39 10.07
C HIS A 148 10.96 -12.02 10.66
N ARG A 149 10.98 -10.94 9.86
CA ARG A 149 11.33 -9.59 10.34
C ARG A 149 10.20 -8.97 11.16
N LEU A 150 8.95 -9.28 10.80
CA LEU A 150 7.76 -8.63 11.34
C LEU A 150 7.02 -9.50 12.35
N ILE A 151 6.98 -10.81 12.12
CA ILE A 151 6.23 -11.80 12.90
C ILE A 151 7.25 -12.78 13.51
N ARG A 152 7.20 -12.96 14.83
CA ARG A 152 7.92 -14.06 15.49
C ARG A 152 7.18 -15.36 15.20
N LEU A 153 7.47 -15.99 14.08
CA LEU A 153 6.94 -17.31 13.75
C LEU A 153 7.59 -18.33 14.69
N ASN A 154 6.78 -18.99 15.53
CA ASN A 154 7.24 -20.19 16.21
C ASN A 154 7.34 -21.32 15.17
N ALA A 155 8.38 -22.16 15.26
CA ALA A 155 8.70 -23.19 14.26
C ALA A 155 7.56 -24.20 13.96
N HIS A 156 6.49 -24.23 14.78
CA HIS A 156 5.35 -25.12 14.62
C HIS A 156 4.13 -24.52 13.90
N ASP A 157 4.07 -23.22 13.66
CA ASP A 157 2.87 -22.55 13.15
C ASP A 157 3.08 -22.00 11.73
N ALA A 158 3.38 -22.87 10.76
CA ALA A 158 3.46 -22.50 9.34
C ALA A 158 2.15 -21.89 8.80
N THR A 159 1.03 -22.14 9.47
CA THR A 159 -0.30 -21.59 9.17
C THR A 159 -0.41 -20.09 9.46
N GLU A 160 0.45 -19.51 10.32
CA GLU A 160 0.41 -18.08 10.65
C GLU A 160 0.77 -17.17 9.45
N LYS A 161 1.44 -17.71 8.42
CA LYS A 161 1.80 -16.96 7.21
C LYS A 161 0.60 -16.46 6.40
N ASP A 162 -0.54 -17.13 6.50
CA ASP A 162 -1.74 -16.78 5.74
C ASP A 162 -2.72 -15.86 6.50
N HIS A 163 -2.38 -15.46 7.73
CA HIS A 163 -3.23 -14.56 8.51
C HIS A 163 -2.99 -13.10 8.13
N PRO A 164 -4.05 -12.29 8.03
CA PRO A 164 -3.89 -10.86 7.85
C PRO A 164 -3.23 -10.23 9.07
N LEU A 165 -2.38 -9.23 8.82
CA LEU A 165 -1.79 -8.37 9.83
C LEU A 165 -2.87 -7.64 10.62
N LYS A 166 -2.69 -7.61 11.94
CA LYS A 166 -3.50 -6.81 12.85
C LYS A 166 -2.94 -5.40 12.92
N LEU A 167 -3.22 -4.61 11.89
CA LEU A 167 -2.81 -3.19 11.84
C LEU A 167 -3.80 -2.33 12.62
N ARG A 168 -3.31 -1.27 13.26
CA ARG A 168 -4.14 -0.26 13.93
C ARG A 168 -5.13 0.35 12.96
N SER A 169 -4.67 0.76 11.78
CA SER A 169 -5.50 1.33 10.71
C SER A 169 -6.66 0.40 10.31
N THR A 170 -6.38 -0.88 10.04
CA THR A 170 -7.43 -1.86 9.69
C THR A 170 -8.38 -2.16 10.87
N SER A 171 -7.88 -2.15 12.11
CA SER A 171 -8.69 -2.39 13.31
C SER A 171 -9.65 -1.25 13.61
N GLN A 172 -9.29 -0.02 13.21
CA GLN A 172 -10.13 1.17 13.36
C GLN A 172 -11.17 1.33 12.24
N TRP A 173 -11.26 0.40 11.29
CA TRP A 173 -12.19 0.48 10.16
C TRP A 173 -13.65 0.65 10.59
N ASN A 174 -14.09 0.01 11.68
CA ASN A 174 -15.47 0.10 12.16
C ASN A 174 -15.72 1.29 13.09
N LEU A 175 -14.68 2.05 13.47
CA LEU A 175 -14.82 3.19 14.36
C LEU A 175 -15.32 4.44 13.62
N PRO A 176 -15.90 5.42 14.34
CA PRO A 176 -16.22 6.73 13.79
C PRO A 176 -14.94 7.38 13.25
N GLY A 177 -14.82 7.44 11.93
CA GLY A 177 -13.59 7.85 11.25
C GLY A 177 -13.43 7.14 9.92
N ARG A 178 -12.84 7.86 8.95
CA ARG A 178 -12.60 7.32 7.61
C ARG A 178 -11.14 6.92 7.48
N VAL A 179 -10.86 5.65 7.77
CA VAL A 179 -9.57 5.02 7.44
C VAL A 179 -9.38 5.05 5.93
N ARG A 180 -8.24 5.55 5.50
CA ARG A 180 -7.86 5.67 4.08
C ARG A 180 -6.78 4.67 3.72
N VAL A 181 -6.56 4.47 2.42
CA VAL A 181 -5.50 3.59 1.91
C VAL A 181 -4.11 4.03 2.40
N TRP A 182 -3.83 5.34 2.37
CA TRP A 182 -2.55 5.87 2.85
C TRP A 182 -2.36 5.73 4.37
N ASP A 183 -3.42 5.63 5.18
CA ASP A 183 -3.23 5.34 6.62
C ASP A 183 -2.63 3.95 6.83
N ILE A 184 -3.08 2.97 6.03
CA ILE A 184 -2.56 1.61 6.05
C ILE A 184 -1.13 1.57 5.53
N ILE A 185 -0.86 2.22 4.39
CA ILE A 185 0.49 2.27 3.81
C ILE A 185 1.49 2.94 4.75
N ALA A 186 1.14 4.06 5.37
CA ALA A 186 2.02 4.74 6.33
C ALA A 186 2.37 3.85 7.53
N GLU A 187 1.40 3.07 8.02
CA GLU A 187 1.63 2.09 9.07
C GLU A 187 2.55 0.96 8.59
N LEU A 188 2.30 0.40 7.40
CA LEU A 188 3.15 -0.64 6.80
C LEU A 188 4.60 -0.16 6.61
N VAL A 189 4.80 1.08 6.14
CA VAL A 189 6.13 1.69 6.02
C VAL A 189 6.78 1.82 7.39
N THR A 190 6.03 2.32 8.38
CA THR A 190 6.54 2.50 9.75
C THR A 190 7.00 1.20 10.40
N ILE A 191 6.31 0.07 10.16
CA ILE A 191 6.70 -1.23 10.74
C ILE A 191 7.83 -1.93 9.96
N SER A 192 8.04 -1.58 8.70
CA SER A 192 8.97 -2.30 7.81
C SER A 192 10.34 -1.64 7.71
N CYS A 193 10.38 -0.31 7.72
CA CYS A 193 11.60 0.47 7.55
C CYS A 193 12.39 0.60 8.86
N GLN A 194 13.68 0.31 8.79
CA GLN A 194 14.64 0.55 9.86
C GLN A 194 15.86 1.30 9.30
N PRO A 195 16.13 2.54 9.75
CA PRO A 195 15.30 3.35 10.65
C PRO A 195 13.97 3.80 10.03
N MET A 196 13.04 4.22 10.88
CA MET A 196 11.71 4.69 10.47
C MET A 196 11.82 6.03 9.71
N PRO A 197 11.30 6.14 8.47
CA PRO A 197 11.43 7.35 7.68
C PRO A 197 10.58 8.49 8.27
N PRO A 198 11.07 9.75 8.23
CA PRO A 198 10.31 10.91 8.68
C PRO A 198 9.09 11.19 7.81
N ASN A 199 9.18 10.89 6.50
CA ASN A 199 8.07 10.95 5.55
C ASN A 199 7.84 9.55 4.94
N PRO A 200 6.76 8.83 5.27
CA PRO A 200 6.48 7.55 4.64
C PRO A 200 6.17 7.68 3.14
N PHE A 201 5.70 8.85 2.69
CA PHE A 201 5.37 9.18 1.29
C PHE A 201 6.45 10.02 0.62
N GLN A 202 7.71 9.85 1.03
CA GLN A 202 8.81 10.57 0.42
C GLN A 202 8.80 10.38 -1.09
N VAL A 203 8.84 11.49 -1.82
CA VAL A 203 8.86 11.49 -3.27
C VAL A 203 10.27 11.17 -3.76
N ASP A 204 10.37 10.24 -4.70
CA ASP A 204 11.59 9.98 -5.45
C ASP A 204 11.65 10.96 -6.63
N PHE A 205 12.37 12.06 -6.46
CA PHE A 205 12.50 13.08 -7.49
C PHE A 205 13.36 12.62 -8.68
N ASP A 206 14.34 11.75 -8.42
CA ASP A 206 15.22 11.21 -9.46
C ASP A 206 14.41 10.33 -10.42
N TYR A 207 13.44 9.56 -9.91
CA TYR A 207 12.48 8.82 -10.73
C TYR A 207 11.81 9.71 -11.78
N PHE A 208 11.31 10.89 -11.41
CA PHE A 208 10.66 11.79 -12.37
C PHE A 208 11.62 12.33 -13.42
N ASP A 209 12.89 12.53 -13.06
CA ASP A 209 13.90 13.02 -13.98
C ASP A 209 14.27 11.99 -15.06
N THR A 210 13.99 10.70 -14.81
CA THR A 210 14.16 9.62 -15.81
C THR A 210 13.00 9.51 -16.81
N LEU A 211 11.82 10.07 -16.51
CA LEU A 211 10.63 9.94 -17.36
C LEU A 211 10.66 10.90 -18.56
N GLU A 212 10.09 10.45 -19.68
CA GLU A 212 9.84 11.31 -20.85
C GLU A 212 8.91 12.48 -20.48
N PRO A 213 8.99 13.66 -21.15
CA PRO A 213 8.30 14.87 -20.72
C PRO A 213 6.77 14.71 -20.53
N HIS A 214 6.10 13.99 -21.44
CA HIS A 214 4.66 13.76 -21.37
C HIS A 214 4.29 12.83 -20.20
N GLU A 215 5.06 11.76 -20.01
CA GLU A 215 4.87 10.82 -18.90
C GLU A 215 5.16 11.47 -17.56
N ARG A 216 6.23 12.27 -17.51
CA ARG A 216 6.61 13.08 -16.34
C ARG A 216 5.51 14.06 -15.96
N ALA A 217 4.89 14.74 -16.94
CA ALA A 217 3.78 15.64 -16.69
C ALA A 217 2.59 14.91 -16.04
N LEU A 218 2.21 13.76 -16.58
CA LEU A 218 1.11 12.94 -16.05
C LEU A 218 1.43 12.39 -14.65
N ALA A 219 2.61 11.79 -14.49
CA ALA A 219 3.03 11.16 -13.24
C ALA A 219 3.17 12.19 -12.11
N SER A 220 3.76 13.36 -12.39
CA SER A 220 3.92 14.43 -11.39
C SER A 220 2.59 15.04 -10.98
N GLY A 221 1.61 15.14 -11.89
CA GLY A 221 0.24 15.55 -11.58
C GLY A 221 -0.49 14.54 -10.69
N ALA A 222 -0.34 13.24 -10.99
CA ALA A 222 -0.88 12.17 -10.16
C ALA A 222 -0.29 12.19 -8.74
N MET A 223 1.04 12.31 -8.62
CA MET A 223 1.74 12.43 -7.34
C MET A 223 1.25 13.64 -6.54
N THR A 224 1.20 14.82 -7.17
CA THR A 224 0.71 16.06 -6.55
C THR A 224 -0.69 15.88 -5.95
N ARG A 225 -1.59 15.24 -6.70
CA ARG A 225 -2.96 14.95 -6.23
C ARG A 225 -2.97 14.04 -5.02
N ILE A 226 -2.19 12.95 -5.02
CA ILE A 226 -2.12 12.02 -3.88
C ILE A 226 -1.60 12.71 -2.63
N LEU A 227 -0.52 13.50 -2.73
CA LEU A 227 0.03 14.21 -1.57
C LEU A 227 -0.96 15.23 -1.01
N LEU A 228 -1.70 15.94 -1.89
CA LEU A 228 -2.78 16.84 -1.46
C LEU A 228 -3.91 16.09 -0.72
N GLN A 229 -4.32 14.93 -1.22
CA GLN A 229 -5.32 14.09 -0.54
C GLN A 229 -4.83 13.60 0.84
N ILE A 230 -3.55 13.25 0.95
CA ILE A 230 -2.94 12.87 2.23
C ILE A 230 -3.02 14.04 3.23
N LEU A 231 -2.61 15.24 2.83
CA LEU A 231 -2.61 16.43 3.70
C LEU A 231 -4.02 16.87 4.13
N THR A 232 -5.00 16.72 3.24
CA THR A 232 -6.40 17.11 3.53
C THR A 232 -7.11 16.13 4.45
N THR A 233 -6.60 14.90 4.61
CA THR A 233 -7.29 13.85 5.37
C THR A 233 -6.87 13.76 6.84
N GLY A 234 -6.51 14.90 7.43
CA GLY A 234 -6.26 15.06 8.86
C GLY A 234 -4.78 15.28 9.23
N THR A 235 -4.56 15.64 10.50
CA THR A 235 -3.24 15.96 11.04
C THR A 235 -2.45 14.69 11.36
N ARG A 236 -1.30 14.50 10.70
CA ARG A 236 -0.37 13.39 10.96
C ARG A 236 1.04 13.93 11.16
N ARG A 237 1.88 13.17 11.88
CA ARG A 237 3.26 13.57 12.24
C ARG A 237 4.15 13.93 11.04
N TYR A 238 3.86 13.37 9.87
CA TYR A 238 4.65 13.53 8.65
C TYR A 238 4.11 14.61 7.72
N ASN A 239 2.99 15.28 8.07
CA ASN A 239 2.34 16.25 7.18
C ASN A 239 3.26 17.39 6.75
N THR A 240 4.13 17.87 7.64
CA THR A 240 5.10 18.93 7.31
C THR A 240 6.06 18.47 6.21
N LYS A 241 6.57 17.24 6.30
CA LYS A 241 7.46 16.67 5.27
C LYS A 241 6.75 16.32 3.97
N VAL A 242 5.51 15.85 4.05
CA VAL A 242 4.67 15.67 2.85
C VAL A 242 4.37 16.99 2.17
N GLN A 243 4.21 18.08 2.94
CA GLN A 243 4.01 19.42 2.39
C GLN A 243 5.27 19.94 1.70
N ASP A 244 6.45 19.72 2.29
CA ASP A 244 7.74 20.06 1.65
C ASP A 244 7.85 19.37 0.27
N ASP A 245 7.58 18.06 0.21
CA ASP A 245 7.62 17.29 -1.03
C ASP A 245 6.53 17.73 -2.03
N LEU A 246 5.32 18.03 -1.54
CA LEU A 246 4.20 18.53 -2.37
C LEU A 246 4.57 19.84 -3.07
N LEU A 247 5.21 20.77 -2.37
CA LEU A 247 5.62 22.04 -2.95
C LEU A 247 6.63 21.82 -4.08
N LEU A 248 7.63 20.97 -3.85
CA LEU A 248 8.68 20.71 -4.83
C LEU A 248 8.13 19.96 -6.05
N ILE A 249 7.32 18.93 -5.87
CA ILE A 249 6.74 18.19 -7.01
C ILE A 249 5.74 19.06 -7.79
N SER A 250 5.00 19.94 -7.12
CA SER A 250 4.08 20.88 -7.79
C SER A 250 4.85 21.85 -8.68
N GLN A 251 5.95 22.42 -8.18
CA GLN A 251 6.81 23.31 -8.97
C GLN A 251 7.36 22.58 -10.22
N ARG A 252 7.87 21.36 -10.04
CA ARG A 252 8.36 20.53 -11.16
C ARG A 252 7.24 20.18 -12.14
N HIS A 253 6.04 19.86 -11.65
CA HIS A 253 4.88 19.55 -12.47
C HIS A 253 4.52 20.73 -13.39
N PHE A 254 4.39 21.94 -12.84
CA PHE A 254 4.07 23.13 -13.64
C PHE A 254 5.17 23.46 -14.66
N ALA A 255 6.45 23.34 -14.28
CA ALA A 255 7.55 23.52 -15.21
C ALA A 255 7.49 22.51 -16.38
N THR A 256 7.21 21.24 -16.07
CA THR A 256 7.08 20.17 -17.06
C THR A 256 5.87 20.40 -17.98
N MET A 257 4.74 20.83 -17.42
CA MET A 257 3.54 21.17 -18.20
C MET A 257 3.80 22.29 -19.21
N VAL A 258 4.47 23.37 -18.77
CA VAL A 258 4.85 24.48 -19.67
C VAL A 258 5.76 23.99 -20.78
N TYR A 259 6.74 23.14 -20.46
CA TYR A 259 7.64 22.54 -21.44
C TYR A 259 6.87 21.70 -22.48
N VAL A 260 5.99 20.79 -22.04
CA VAL A 260 5.19 19.93 -22.92
C VAL A 260 4.28 20.76 -23.83
N MET A 261 3.62 21.79 -23.29
CA MET A 261 2.73 22.66 -24.07
C MET A 261 3.45 23.52 -25.12
N ALA A 262 4.73 23.83 -24.90
CA ALA A 262 5.54 24.55 -25.88
C ALA A 262 5.92 23.63 -27.05
N HIS A 263 6.40 22.43 -26.76
CA HIS A 263 6.90 21.50 -27.77
C HIS A 263 5.78 20.80 -28.56
N SER A 264 4.61 20.58 -27.97
CA SER A 264 3.47 20.02 -28.70
C SER A 264 3.04 20.88 -29.89
N LYS A 265 3.20 22.21 -29.79
CA LYS A 265 2.88 23.15 -30.88
C LYS A 265 3.89 23.09 -32.02
N ASP A 266 5.13 22.73 -31.73
CA ASP A 266 6.18 22.65 -32.74
C ASP A 266 6.13 21.31 -33.48
N GLU A 267 5.79 20.23 -32.78
CA GLU A 267 5.46 18.93 -33.39
C GLU A 267 4.26 19.04 -34.35
N GLU A 268 3.20 19.72 -33.94
CA GLU A 268 2.01 19.93 -34.78
C GLU A 268 2.33 20.74 -36.04
N LYS A 269 3.22 21.75 -35.95
CA LYS A 269 3.71 22.49 -37.12
C LYS A 269 4.57 21.64 -38.04
N GLN A 270 5.45 20.80 -37.50
CA GLN A 270 6.27 19.88 -38.29
C GLN A 270 5.43 18.83 -39.01
N GLN A 271 4.43 18.26 -38.33
CA GLN A 271 3.51 17.29 -38.91
C GLN A 271 2.69 17.89 -40.07
N ASN A 272 2.21 19.14 -39.89
CA ASN A 272 1.48 19.88 -40.91
C ASN A 272 2.36 20.34 -42.08
N ALA A 273 3.65 20.59 -41.85
CA ALA A 273 4.60 20.89 -42.92
C ALA A 273 4.91 19.65 -43.76
N ILE A 274 4.99 18.46 -43.15
CA ILE A 274 5.26 17.20 -43.85
C ILE A 274 4.03 16.72 -44.64
N SER A 275 2.82 16.96 -44.16
CA SER A 275 1.59 16.61 -44.88
C SER A 275 1.32 17.48 -46.11
N ASN A 276 1.76 18.75 -46.11
CA ASN A 276 1.61 19.67 -47.24
C ASN A 276 2.65 19.46 -48.36
N VAL A 277 3.63 18.59 -48.16
CA VAL A 277 4.69 18.27 -49.15
C VAL A 277 4.41 16.95 -49.90
N LYS A 278 3.35 16.21 -49.51
CA LYS A 278 2.85 15.02 -50.22
C LYS A 278 1.61 15.36 -51.03
#